data_AF-A0A7W4TPB2-F1
#
_entry.id   AF-A0A7W4TPB2-F1
#
_cell.length_a   1.000
_cell.length_b   1.000
_cell.length_c   1.000
_cell.angle_alpha   90.00
_cell.angle_beta   90.00
_cell.angle_gamma   90.00
#
_symmetry.space_group_name_H-M   'P 1'
#
loop_
_entity.id
_entity.type
_entity.pdbx_description
1 polymer ?
#
loop_
_entity_poly.entity_id
_entity_poly.type
_entity_poly.pdbx_seq_one_letter_code
_entity_poly.pdbx_strand_id
1 'polypeptide(L)'
;MDLGQGQAVLARRTGDVAGRVRAVQQQLAGVDAAGWTGLGAARFRAHLERVAREVGVVAAACEEAAAALRAHARAVEGAEASLRAGAAAGTP
;
A
#
# COMPACT_ATOMS: atom_id res chain seq x y z
N MET A 1 24.27 3.59 1.39
CA MET A 1 22.93 3.50 0.80
C MET A 1 22.19 4.73 1.27
N ASP A 2 21.69 5.55 0.35
CA ASP A 2 20.90 6.74 0.66
C ASP A 2 19.58 6.32 1.33
N LEU A 3 19.33 6.86 2.53
CA LEU A 3 18.17 6.50 3.36
C LEU A 3 16.85 6.90 2.68
N GLY A 4 16.82 8.02 1.98
CA GLY A 4 15.66 8.47 1.18
C GLY A 4 15.39 7.51 0.02
N GLN A 5 16.45 7.06 -0.66
CA GLN A 5 16.33 6.12 -1.77
C GLN A 5 15.81 4.73 -1.31
N GLY A 6 16.24 4.26 -0.14
CA GLY A 6 15.71 3.02 0.47
C GLY A 6 14.22 3.12 0.82
N GLN A 7 13.79 4.26 1.36
CA GLN A 7 12.39 4.51 1.73
C GLN A 7 11.47 4.64 0.50
N ALA A 8 11.95 5.27 -0.57
CA ALA A 8 11.22 5.35 -1.83
C ALA A 8 10.97 3.96 -2.47
N VAL A 9 11.97 3.07 -2.43
CA VAL A 9 11.84 1.68 -2.91
C VAL A 9 10.82 0.90 -2.09
N LEU A 10 10.86 1.03 -0.76
CA LEU A 10 9.88 0.39 0.13
C LEU A 10 8.46 0.89 -0.17
N ALA A 11 8.27 2.20 -0.31
CA ALA A 11 6.96 2.76 -0.62
C ALA A 11 6.38 2.23 -1.94
N ARG A 12 7.22 2.09 -2.98
CA ARG A 12 6.80 1.52 -4.26
C ARG A 12 6.35 0.07 -4.11
N ARG A 13 7.16 -0.76 -3.45
CA ARG A 13 6.85 -2.18 -3.23
C ARG A 13 5.56 -2.36 -2.43
N THR A 14 5.33 -1.55 -1.41
CA THR A 14 4.10 -1.59 -0.62
C THR A 14 2.87 -1.17 -1.45
N GLY A 15 3.03 -0.19 -2.35
CA GLY A 15 1.99 0.17 -3.32
C GLY A 15 1.67 -0.97 -4.32
N ASP A 16 2.69 -1.67 -4.83
CA ASP A 16 2.51 -2.82 -5.72
C ASP A 16 1.75 -3.96 -5.02
N VAL A 17 2.03 -4.20 -3.73
CA VAL A 17 1.28 -5.15 -2.90
C VAL A 17 -0.18 -4.73 -2.78
N ALA A 18 -0.48 -3.46 -2.48
CA ALA A 18 -1.85 -2.96 -2.42
C ALA A 18 -2.62 -3.19 -3.75
N GLY A 19 -1.96 -2.97 -4.88
CA GLY A 19 -2.52 -3.25 -6.20
C GLY A 19 -2.87 -4.73 -6.41
N ARG A 20 -1.96 -5.64 -6.02
CA ARG A 20 -2.21 -7.09 -6.08
C ARG A 20 -3.36 -7.52 -5.17
N VAL A 21 -3.44 -6.96 -3.98
CA VAL A 21 -4.50 -7.25 -3.00
C VAL A 21 -5.86 -6.77 -3.53
N ARG A 22 -5.94 -5.60 -4.17
CA ARG A 22 -7.15 -5.14 -4.87
C ARG A 22 -7.57 -6.05 -6.03
N ALA A 23 -6.60 -6.55 -6.81
CA ALA A 23 -6.91 -7.48 -7.90
C ALA A 23 -7.58 -8.76 -7.35
N VAL A 24 -7.09 -9.29 -6.22
CA VAL A 24 -7.72 -10.42 -5.53
C VAL A 24 -9.13 -10.07 -5.05
N GLN A 25 -9.33 -8.88 -4.47
CA GLN A 25 -10.66 -8.42 -4.05
C GLN A 25 -11.66 -8.40 -5.22
N GLN A 26 -11.25 -7.89 -6.38
CA GLN A 26 -12.09 -7.87 -7.59
C GLN A 26 -12.39 -9.27 -8.12
N GLN A 27 -11.41 -10.18 -8.10
CA GLN A 27 -11.61 -11.58 -8.48
C GLN A 27 -12.63 -12.26 -7.57
N LEU A 28 -12.54 -12.05 -6.25
CA LEU A 28 -13.50 -12.60 -5.28
C LEU A 28 -14.92 -12.06 -5.53
N ALA A 29 -15.06 -10.78 -5.85
CA ALA A 29 -16.35 -10.19 -6.22
C ALA A 29 -16.91 -10.79 -7.52
N GLY A 30 -16.05 -11.12 -8.49
CA GLY A 30 -16.45 -11.82 -9.72
C GLY A 30 -16.92 -13.26 -9.49
N VAL A 31 -16.35 -13.96 -8.51
CA VAL A 31 -16.79 -15.31 -8.11
C VAL A 31 -18.18 -15.26 -7.48
N ASP A 32 -18.49 -14.22 -6.69
CA ASP A 32 -19.81 -14.02 -6.09
C ASP A 32 -20.93 -13.87 -7.14
N ALA A 33 -20.60 -13.30 -8.30
CA ALA A 33 -21.53 -13.12 -9.42
C ALA A 33 -21.86 -14.41 -10.20
N ALA A 34 -21.19 -15.54 -9.93
CA ALA A 34 -21.30 -16.77 -10.73
C ALA A 34 -22.63 -17.55 -10.59
N GLY A 35 -23.66 -16.98 -9.93
CA GLY A 35 -25.03 -17.51 -9.97
C GLY A 35 -25.28 -18.80 -9.19
N TRP A 36 -24.48 -19.10 -8.16
CA TRP A 36 -24.61 -20.34 -7.38
C TRP A 36 -25.88 -20.34 -6.52
N THR A 37 -26.58 -21.48 -6.44
CA THR A 37 -27.85 -21.63 -5.72
C THR A 37 -27.79 -22.68 -4.61
N GLY A 38 -28.67 -22.55 -3.61
CA GLY A 38 -28.74 -23.44 -2.44
C GLY A 38 -28.05 -22.89 -1.18
N LEU A 39 -28.24 -23.58 -0.05
CA LEU A 39 -27.76 -23.14 1.27
C LEU A 39 -26.21 -23.09 1.36
N GLY A 40 -25.55 -24.04 0.69
CA GLY A 40 -24.09 -24.08 0.58
C GLY A 40 -23.54 -22.88 -0.18
N ALA A 41 -24.23 -22.45 -1.25
CA ALA A 41 -23.87 -21.25 -2.00
C ALA A 41 -24.03 -19.98 -1.14
N ALA A 42 -25.11 -19.86 -0.37
CA ALA A 42 -25.30 -18.72 0.53
C ALA A 42 -24.18 -18.60 1.59
N ARG A 43 -23.78 -19.74 2.19
CA ARG A 43 -22.67 -19.78 3.16
C ARG A 43 -21.32 -19.44 2.51
N PHE A 44 -21.10 -19.92 1.30
CA PHE A 44 -19.89 -19.62 0.53
C PHE A 44 -19.81 -18.14 0.16
N ARG A 45 -20.89 -17.52 -0.33
CA ARG A 45 -20.96 -16.08 -0.61
C ARG A 45 -20.67 -15.23 0.63
N ALA A 46 -21.31 -15.54 1.75
CA ALA A 46 -21.05 -14.83 3.01
C ALA A 46 -19.56 -14.94 3.44
N HIS A 47 -18.92 -16.09 3.19
CA HIS A 47 -17.50 -16.26 3.43
C HIS A 47 -16.63 -15.43 2.45
N LEU A 48 -16.97 -15.43 1.16
CA LEU A 48 -16.29 -14.63 0.15
C LEU A 48 -16.38 -13.13 0.44
N GLU A 49 -17.56 -12.63 0.81
CA GLU A 49 -17.74 -11.22 1.18
C GLU A 49 -16.86 -10.83 2.38
N ARG A 50 -16.78 -11.71 3.40
CA ARG A 50 -15.92 -11.47 4.56
C ARG A 50 -14.45 -11.42 4.16
N VAL A 51 -13.99 -12.38 3.35
CA VAL A 51 -12.60 -12.39 2.85
C VAL A 51 -12.33 -11.15 2.00
N ALA A 52 -13.26 -10.76 1.12
CA ALA A 52 -13.11 -9.56 0.29
C ALA A 52 -13.01 -8.28 1.14
N ARG A 53 -13.77 -8.19 2.25
CA ARG A 53 -13.64 -7.08 3.21
C ARG A 53 -12.27 -7.09 3.90
N GLU A 54 -11.83 -8.23 4.42
CA GLU A 54 -10.52 -8.38 5.07
C GLU A 54 -9.36 -8.02 4.11
N VAL A 55 -9.43 -8.50 2.87
CA VAL A 55 -8.49 -8.17 1.78
C VAL A 55 -8.51 -6.66 1.48
N GLY A 56 -9.69 -6.03 1.43
CA GLY A 56 -9.83 -4.59 1.25
C GLY A 56 -9.15 -3.77 2.36
N VAL A 57 -9.27 -4.20 3.62
CA VAL A 57 -8.59 -3.56 4.77
C VAL A 57 -7.08 -3.64 4.62
N VAL A 58 -6.54 -4.81 4.22
CA VAL A 58 -5.10 -4.98 3.99
C VAL A 58 -4.61 -4.06 2.86
N ALA A 59 -5.37 -3.94 1.76
CA ALA A 59 -5.01 -3.04 0.67
C ALA A 59 -4.92 -1.58 1.15
N ALA A 60 -5.91 -1.11 1.91
CA ALA A 60 -5.92 0.25 2.46
C ALA A 60 -4.72 0.50 3.38
N ALA A 61 -4.43 -0.43 4.31
CA ALA A 61 -3.28 -0.33 5.20
C ALA A 61 -1.94 -0.27 4.43
N CYS A 62 -1.80 -1.05 3.35
CA CYS A 62 -0.63 -0.98 2.49
C CYS A 62 -0.51 0.39 1.78
N GLU A 63 -1.60 0.99 1.34
CA GLU A 63 -1.57 2.32 0.72
C GLU A 63 -1.19 3.41 1.72
N GLU A 64 -1.75 3.37 2.93
CA GLU A 64 -1.39 4.27 4.02
C GLU A 64 0.09 4.15 4.36
N ALA A 65 0.61 2.92 4.51
CA ALA A 65 2.02 2.68 4.75
C ALA A 65 2.90 3.21 3.60
N ALA A 66 2.49 3.00 2.34
CA ALA A 66 3.21 3.54 1.19
C ALA A 66 3.21 5.08 1.16
N ALA A 67 2.11 5.72 1.55
CA ALA A 67 2.01 7.17 1.65
C ALA A 67 2.89 7.72 2.78
N ALA A 68 2.88 7.08 3.95
CA ALA A 68 3.73 7.45 5.07
C ALA A 68 5.23 7.34 4.73
N LEU A 69 5.63 6.25 4.08
CA LEU A 69 7.00 6.05 3.61
C LEU A 69 7.44 7.14 2.60
N ARG A 70 6.55 7.53 1.67
CA ARG A 70 6.83 8.64 0.74
C ARG A 70 6.99 9.98 1.46
N ALA A 71 6.13 10.27 2.43
CA ALA A 71 6.21 11.49 3.22
C ALA A 71 7.53 11.55 4.01
N HIS A 72 7.92 10.42 4.61
CA HIS A 72 9.16 10.32 5.35
C HIS A 72 10.40 10.48 4.45
N ALA A 73 10.41 9.85 3.27
CA ALA A 73 11.50 10.02 2.30
C ALA A 73 11.71 11.49 1.91
N ARG A 74 10.63 12.22 1.62
CA ARG A 74 10.69 13.67 1.31
C ARG A 74 11.21 14.50 2.48
N ALA A 75 10.83 14.15 3.71
CA ALA A 75 11.30 14.86 4.90
C ALA A 75 12.82 14.66 5.10
N VAL A 76 13.32 13.44 4.89
CA VAL A 76 14.76 13.13 4.93
C VAL A 76 15.51 13.92 3.86
N GLU A 77 15.05 13.87 2.60
CA GLU A 77 15.66 14.62 1.49
C GLU A 77 15.71 16.14 1.77
N GLY A 78 14.63 16.71 2.32
CA GLY A 78 14.59 18.13 2.69
C GLY A 78 15.53 18.51 3.84
N ALA A 79 15.67 17.64 4.84
CA ALA A 79 16.62 17.82 5.93
C ALA A 79 18.07 17.78 5.43
N GLU A 80 18.40 16.82 4.56
CA GLU A 80 19.73 16.72 3.94
C GLU A 80 20.06 17.93 3.05
N ALA A 81 19.09 18.41 2.27
CA ALA A 81 19.28 19.61 1.46
C ALA A 81 19.56 20.85 2.33
N SER A 82 18.85 20.98 3.46
CA SER A 82 19.04 22.07 4.42
C SER A 82 20.42 22.02 5.08
N LEU A 83 20.88 20.83 5.45
CA LEU A 83 22.22 20.61 6.01
C LEU A 83 23.32 20.96 4.98
N ARG A 84 23.15 20.55 3.72
CA ARG A 84 24.10 20.88 2.64
C ARG A 84 24.16 22.38 2.37
N ALA A 85 23.01 23.07 2.35
CA ALA A 85 22.95 24.52 2.16
C ALA A 85 23.63 25.27 3.31
N GLY A 86 23.42 24.84 4.56
CA GLY A 86 24.10 25.41 5.74
C GLY A 86 25.62 25.21 5.70
N ALA A 87 26.09 24.04 5.27
CA ALA A 87 27.53 23.77 5.11
C ALA A 87 28.17 24.65 4.01
N ALA A 88 27.48 24.88 2.90
CA ALA A 88 27.96 25.74 1.82
C ALA A 88 28.02 27.23 2.22
N ALA A 89 27.07 27.69 3.05
CA ALA A 89 27.03 29.07 3.52
C ALA A 89 28.03 29.39 4.65
N GLY A 90 28.58 28.37 5.31
CA GLY A 90 29.53 28.50 6.42
C GLY A 90 31.01 28.40 6.04
N THR A 91 31.36 28.44 4.75
CA THR A 91 32.75 28.40 4.29
C THR A 91 33.29 29.82 4.16
N PRO A 92 34.25 30.27 4.99
CA PRO A 92 34.88 31.60 4.87
C PRO A 92 35.77 31.74 3.64
#